data_AF-A0A9E4YEY5-F1
#
_entry.id   AF-A0A9E4YEY5-F1
#
_cell.length_a   1.000
_cell.length_b   1.000
_cell.length_c   1.000
_cell.angle_alpha   90.00
_cell.angle_beta   90.00
_cell.angle_gamma   90.00
#
_symmetry.space_group_name_H-M   'P 1'
#
loop_
_entity.id
_entity.type
_entity.pdbx_description
1 polymer ?
#
loop_
_entity_poly.entity_id
_entity_poly.type
_entity_poly.pdbx_seq_one_letter_code
_entity_poly.pdbx_strand_id
1 'polypeptide(L)'
;MAPTQQIDATQTSTWADLSGRWFFAWRMAAACEGALKEVAEARAGQDDPDRQMALAKVSSLLYEEMTRWVRRGEALDMIVERVPRAE
;
A
#
# COMPACT_ATOMS: atom_id res chain seq x y z
N MET A 1 28.21 -12.47 -29.74
CA MET A 1 27.27 -11.35 -29.58
C MET A 1 25.98 -11.88 -28.98
N ALA A 2 25.82 -11.80 -27.65
CA ALA A 2 24.57 -12.13 -26.95
C ALA A 2 24.41 -11.51 -25.53
N PRO A 3 25.01 -10.36 -25.14
CA PRO A 3 24.74 -9.80 -23.81
C PRO A 3 23.48 -8.92 -23.76
N THR A 4 23.03 -8.35 -24.88
CA THR A 4 22.01 -7.29 -24.89
C THR A 4 20.61 -7.79 -24.52
N GLN A 5 20.16 -8.92 -25.09
CA GLN A 5 18.80 -9.45 -24.82
C GLN A 5 18.60 -9.93 -23.39
N GLN A 6 19.66 -10.39 -22.71
CA GLN A 6 19.56 -10.94 -21.36
C GLN A 6 19.51 -9.84 -20.28
N ILE A 7 20.08 -8.67 -20.59
CA ILE A 7 20.01 -7.47 -19.74
C ILE A 7 18.61 -6.85 -19.82
N ASP A 8 18.03 -6.75 -21.02
CA ASP A 8 16.67 -6.20 -21.22
C ASP A 8 15.59 -7.02 -20.52
N ALA A 9 15.68 -8.36 -20.60
CA ALA A 9 14.73 -9.26 -19.93
C ALA A 9 14.79 -9.13 -18.39
N THR A 10 15.98 -8.91 -17.84
CA THR A 10 16.20 -8.78 -16.38
C THR A 10 15.75 -7.41 -15.86
N GLN A 11 15.94 -6.33 -16.63
CA GLN A 11 15.42 -5.02 -16.28
C GLN A 11 13.89 -4.96 -16.36
N THR A 12 13.30 -5.59 -17.39
CA THR A 12 11.84 -5.65 -17.56
C THR A 12 11.16 -6.42 -16.42
N SER A 13 11.73 -7.55 -15.98
CA SER A 13 11.19 -8.32 -14.85
C SER A 13 11.31 -7.57 -13.52
N THR A 14 12.41 -6.84 -13.33
CA THR A 14 12.62 -6.00 -12.15
C THR A 14 11.63 -4.83 -12.11
N TRP A 15 11.36 -4.20 -13.25
CA TRP A 15 10.35 -3.13 -13.33
C TRP A 15 8.92 -3.66 -13.09
N ALA A 16 8.59 -4.84 -13.61
CA ALA A 16 7.29 -5.47 -13.37
C ALA A 16 7.07 -5.82 -11.88
N ASP A 17 8.10 -6.33 -11.19
CA ASP A 17 8.01 -6.58 -9.73
C ASP A 17 7.87 -5.27 -8.94
N LEU A 18 8.66 -4.25 -9.26
CA LEU A 18 8.60 -2.95 -8.59
C LEU A 18 7.25 -2.25 -8.78
N SER A 19 6.74 -2.21 -10.02
CA SER A 19 5.43 -1.61 -10.32
C SER A 19 4.28 -2.39 -9.67
N GLY A 20 4.37 -3.72 -9.62
CA GLY A 20 3.41 -4.55 -8.90
C GLY A 20 3.40 -4.28 -7.39
N ARG A 21 4.58 -4.18 -6.77
CA ARG A 21 4.72 -3.85 -5.34
C ARG A 21 4.24 -2.43 -5.02
N TRP A 22 4.51 -1.48 -5.90
CA TRP A 22 4.06 -0.09 -5.79
C TRP A 22 2.53 -0.02 -5.81
N PHE A 23 1.91 -0.62 -6.82
CA PHE A 23 0.46 -0.68 -6.95
C PHE A 23 -0.19 -1.37 -5.73
N PHE A 24 0.41 -2.46 -5.28
CA PHE A 24 -0.07 -3.19 -4.11
C PHE A 24 -0.04 -2.34 -2.84
N ALA A 25 1.04 -1.58 -2.60
CA ALA A 25 1.16 -0.73 -1.42
C ALA A 25 0.03 0.32 -1.36
N TRP A 26 -0.22 1.01 -2.48
CA TRP A 26 -1.30 1.99 -2.57
C TRP A 26 -2.69 1.36 -2.44
N ARG A 27 -2.90 0.17 -3.01
CA ARG A 27 -4.16 -0.60 -2.85
C ARG A 27 -4.42 -0.97 -1.38
N MET A 28 -3.39 -1.39 -0.65
CA MET A 28 -3.53 -1.71 0.77
C MET A 28 -3.80 -0.47 1.61
N ALA A 29 -3.13 0.65 1.34
CA ALA A 29 -3.43 1.92 2.00
C ALA A 29 -4.90 2.35 1.80
N ALA A 30 -5.42 2.27 0.57
CA ALA A 30 -6.82 2.58 0.26
C ALA A 30 -7.80 1.61 0.94
N ALA A 31 -7.44 0.32 1.05
CA ALA A 31 -8.25 -0.66 1.78
C ALA A 31 -8.32 -0.34 3.29
N CYS A 32 -7.20 0.08 3.90
CA CYS A 32 -7.20 0.55 5.28
C CYS A 32 -8.06 1.80 5.46
N GLU A 33 -8.04 2.75 4.52
CA GLU A 33 -8.91 3.93 4.55
C GLU A 33 -10.39 3.54 4.46
N GLY A 34 -10.75 2.59 3.59
CA GLY A 34 -12.11 2.04 3.51
C GLY A 34 -12.56 1.41 4.82
N ALA A 35 -11.73 0.54 5.40
CA ALA A 35 -12.01 -0.09 6.69
C ALA A 35 -12.15 0.93 7.83
N LEU A 36 -11.36 2.02 7.82
CA LEU A 36 -11.48 3.11 8.79
C LEU A 36 -12.85 3.80 8.72
N LYS A 37 -13.41 3.99 7.51
CA LYS A 37 -14.75 4.55 7.32
C LYS A 37 -15.81 3.62 7.90
N GLU A 38 -15.74 2.32 7.60
CA GLU A 38 -16.65 1.31 8.15
C GLU A 38 -16.61 1.26 9.68
N VAL A 39 -15.42 1.34 10.29
CA VAL A 39 -15.27 1.36 11.76
C VAL A 39 -15.84 2.66 12.35
N ALA A 40 -15.65 3.80 11.69
CA ALA A 40 -16.22 5.07 12.13
C ALA A 40 -17.76 5.04 12.12
N GLU A 41 -18.36 4.48 11.06
CA GLU A 41 -19.80 4.26 10.95
C GLU A 41 -20.32 3.32 12.05
N ALA A 42 -19.64 2.18 12.25
CA ALA A 42 -19.99 1.22 13.28
C ALA A 42 -19.91 1.82 14.70
N ARG A 43 -18.95 2.73 14.93
CA ARG A 43 -18.78 3.39 16.23
C ARG A 43 -19.85 4.45 16.48
N ALA A 44 -20.34 5.14 15.46
CA ALA A 44 -21.36 6.17 15.58
C ALA A 44 -22.71 5.61 16.08
N GLY A 45 -23.01 4.34 15.80
CA GLY A 45 -24.22 3.66 16.28
C GLY A 45 -24.02 2.77 17.51
N GLN A 46 -22.88 2.88 18.20
CA GLN A 46 -22.53 1.97 19.30
C GLN A 46 -22.66 2.65 20.66
N ASP A 47 -23.51 2.12 21.54
CA ASP A 47 -23.66 2.61 22.92
C ASP A 47 -22.91 1.75 23.96
N ASP A 48 -22.54 0.52 23.60
CA ASP A 48 -21.80 -0.37 24.49
C ASP A 48 -20.34 0.11 24.63
N PRO A 49 -19.88 0.43 25.85
CA PRO A 49 -18.56 1.01 26.08
C PRO A 49 -17.42 0.05 25.73
N ASP A 50 -17.60 -1.25 25.93
CA ASP A 50 -16.58 -2.26 25.61
C ASP A 50 -16.43 -2.38 24.09
N ARG A 51 -17.55 -2.35 23.36
CA ARG A 51 -17.55 -2.32 21.89
C ARG A 51 -16.98 -1.02 21.34
N GLN A 52 -17.27 0.14 21.95
CA GLN A 52 -16.64 1.40 21.55
C GLN A 52 -15.12 1.36 21.74
N MET A 53 -14.65 0.79 22.85
CA MET A 53 -13.21 0.61 23.11
C MET A 53 -12.57 -0.32 22.08
N ALA A 54 -13.23 -1.44 21.76
CA ALA A 54 -12.75 -2.38 20.75
C ALA A 54 -12.66 -1.71 19.36
N LEU A 55 -13.68 -0.97 18.94
CA LEU A 55 -13.69 -0.23 17.67
C LEU A 55 -12.60 0.85 17.64
N ALA A 56 -12.40 1.58 18.74
CA ALA A 56 -11.30 2.56 18.84
C ALA A 56 -9.92 1.89 18.68
N LYS A 57 -9.72 0.72 19.27
CA LYS A 57 -8.49 -0.07 19.11
C LYS A 57 -8.30 -0.52 17.66
N VAL A 58 -9.35 -1.00 17.01
CA VAL A 58 -9.32 -1.39 15.59
C VAL A 58 -8.97 -0.19 14.71
N SER A 59 -9.58 0.98 14.94
CA SER A 59 -9.23 2.22 14.21
C SER A 59 -7.75 2.57 14.36
N SER A 60 -7.19 2.48 15.57
CA SER A 60 -5.77 2.76 15.80
C SER A 60 -4.86 1.83 14.99
N LEU A 61 -5.14 0.53 15.00
CA LEU A 61 -4.37 -0.47 14.27
C LEU A 61 -4.47 -0.27 12.76
N LEU A 62 -5.67 0.04 12.24
CA LEU A 62 -5.86 0.35 10.83
C LEU A 62 -5.11 1.60 10.40
N TYR A 63 -5.07 2.63 11.25
CA TYR A 63 -4.33 3.86 10.95
C TYR A 63 -2.81 3.63 10.91
N GLU A 64 -2.28 2.85 11.85
CA GLU A 64 -0.87 2.45 11.83
C GLU A 64 -0.52 1.66 10.57
N GLU A 65 -1.37 0.71 10.18
CA GLU A 65 -1.16 -0.12 9.00
C GLU A 65 -1.29 0.70 7.71
N MET A 66 -2.28 1.58 7.62
CA MET A 66 -2.41 2.55 6.51
C MET A 66 -1.14 3.37 6.35
N THR A 67 -0.61 3.91 7.45
CA THR A 67 0.61 4.72 7.45
C THR A 67 1.82 3.91 6.96
N ARG A 68 1.92 2.63 7.35
CA ARG A 68 2.99 1.74 6.87
C ARG A 68 2.90 1.50 5.37
N TRP A 69 1.69 1.27 4.84
CA TRP A 69 1.49 1.08 3.41
C TRP A 69 1.75 2.35 2.59
N VAL A 70 1.34 3.52 3.09
CA VAL A 70 1.65 4.82 2.45
C VAL A 70 3.16 5.03 2.36
N ARG A 71 3.89 4.88 3.47
CA ARG A 71 5.36 5.03 3.47
C ARG A 71 6.06 4.08 2.50
N ARG A 72 5.51 2.87 2.34
CA ARG A 72 6.03 1.90 1.38
C ARG A 72 5.73 2.31 -0.06
N GLY A 73 4.54 2.85 -0.34
CA GLY A 73 4.17 3.43 -1.62
C GLY A 73 5.13 4.57 -2.00
N GLU A 74 5.31 5.53 -1.11
CA GLU A 74 6.22 6.68 -1.29
C GLU A 74 7.67 6.25 -1.54
N ALA A 75 8.17 5.26 -0.79
CA ALA A 75 9.51 4.72 -1.01
C ALA A 75 9.66 4.07 -2.39
N LEU A 76 8.60 3.46 -2.90
CA LEU A 76 8.59 2.84 -4.23
C LEU A 76 8.38 3.88 -5.35
N ASP A 77 7.64 4.97 -5.11
CA ASP A 77 7.54 6.11 -6.03
C ASP A 77 8.94 6.65 -6.38
N MET A 78 9.77 6.88 -5.37
CA MET A 78 11.14 7.35 -5.54
C MET A 78 12.02 6.42 -6.39
N ILE A 79 11.71 5.12 -6.41
CA ILE A 79 12.44 4.12 -7.18
C ILE A 79 11.88 4.07 -8.61
N VAL A 80 10.56 3.97 -8.77
CA VAL A 80 9.88 3.87 -10.07
C VAL A 80 10.11 5.13 -10.91
N GLU A 81 10.11 6.32 -10.32
CA GLU A 81 10.43 7.59 -11.02
C GLU A 81 11.85 7.64 -11.60
N ARG A 82 12.78 6.87 -11.02
CA ARG A 82 14.20 6.86 -11.43
C ARG A 82 14.53 5.74 -12.41
N VAL A 83 13.60 4.82 -12.69
CA VAL A 83 13.85 3.77 -13.69
C VAL A 83 13.73 4.39 -15.09
N PRO A 84 14.78 4.32 -15.94
CA PRO A 84 14.69 4.80 -17.31
C PRO A 84 13.55 4.05 -18.02
N ARG A 85 12.61 4.78 -18.62
CA ARG A 85 11.65 4.18 -19.54
C ARG A 85 12.43 3.77 -20.77
N ALA A 86 12.43 2.48 -21.10
CA ALA A 86 12.92 2.02 -22.40
C ALA A 86 12.01 2.64 -23.46
N GLU A 87 12.53 3.59 -24.24
CA GLU A 87 11.92 4.08 -25.48
C GLU A 87 12.20 3.10 -26.64
#